data_AF-W4HDW7-F1
#
_entry.id   AF-W4HDW7-F1
#
_cell.length_a   1.000
_cell.length_b   1.000
_cell.length_c   1.000
_cell.angle_alpha   90.00
_cell.angle_beta   90.00
_cell.angle_gamma   90.00
#
_symmetry.space_group_name_H-M   'P 1'
#
loop_
_entity.id
_entity.type
_entity.pdbx_description
1 polymer ?
#
loop_
_entity_poly.entity_id
_entity_poly.type
_entity_poly.pdbx_seq_one_letter_code
_entity_poly.pdbx_strand_id
1 'polypeptide(L)'
;MLLAALYVVAHGATAFVVEPIQSRLFEDVTVFASLLYLPHGVRVISTWIWRWQAIPGLILGALLAEFLYTDASIVAMLQPVLIESILVGALSAYVAFEALRFAGENAYAGQNLRLQWTHLLVIGVVSSLVNSIGQSIVFGGFVMPDDAFLVLLFYAIGDIFGLVAIMLLAVAAFRVSEREM
;
A
#
# COMPACT_ATOMS: atom_id res chain seq x y z
N MET A 1 11.25 -5.97 12.05
CA MET A 1 11.61 -4.59 12.42
C MET A 1 11.81 -3.69 11.20
N LEU A 2 12.70 -4.05 10.25
CA LEU A 2 12.93 -3.24 9.04
C LEU A 2 11.65 -2.96 8.23
N LEU A 3 10.82 -3.97 7.94
CA LEU A 3 9.58 -3.80 7.19
C LEU A 3 8.60 -2.81 7.84
N ALA A 4 8.45 -2.90 9.16
CA ALA A 4 7.59 -1.98 9.91
C ALA A 4 8.14 -0.54 9.79
N ALA A 5 9.45 -0.35 9.91
CA ALA A 5 10.07 0.97 9.74
C ALA A 5 9.90 1.53 8.32
N LEU A 6 10.11 0.72 7.28
CA LEU A 6 9.88 1.12 5.88
C LEU A 6 8.42 1.53 5.65
N TYR A 7 7.48 0.77 6.21
CA TYR A 7 6.06 1.09 6.12
C TYR A 7 5.74 2.42 6.81
N VAL A 8 6.22 2.61 8.05
CA VAL A 8 6.03 3.85 8.82
C VAL A 8 6.58 5.04 8.04
N VAL A 9 7.80 4.95 7.52
CA VAL A 9 8.41 6.03 6.72
C VAL A 9 7.61 6.31 5.46
N ALA A 10 7.17 5.29 4.72
CA ALA A 10 6.37 5.47 3.51
C ALA A 10 5.00 6.11 3.80
N HIS A 11 4.36 5.70 4.90
CA HIS A 11 3.09 6.25 5.33
C HIS A 11 3.24 7.70 5.79
N GLY A 12 4.24 7.99 6.63
CA GLY A 12 4.55 9.36 7.05
C GLY A 12 4.92 10.28 5.88
N ALA A 13 5.70 9.80 4.90
CA ALA A 13 5.98 10.56 3.69
C ALA A 13 4.69 10.86 2.88
N THR A 14 3.75 9.92 2.86
CA THR A 14 2.45 10.14 2.20
C THR A 14 1.66 11.22 2.95
N ALA A 15 1.49 11.06 4.27
CA ALA A 15 0.70 11.97 5.11
C ALA A 15 1.28 13.39 5.22
N PHE A 16 2.61 13.54 5.30
CA PHE A 16 3.24 14.84 5.58
C PHE A 16 3.89 15.50 4.36
N VAL A 17 4.04 14.80 3.25
CA VAL A 17 4.63 15.36 2.02
C VAL A 17 3.65 15.28 0.86
N VAL A 18 3.14 14.08 0.55
CA VAL A 18 2.26 13.90 -0.62
C VAL A 18 0.93 14.62 -0.43
N GLU A 19 0.22 14.34 0.66
CA GLU A 19 -1.12 14.90 0.90
C GLU A 19 -1.11 16.43 1.01
N PRO A 20 -0.16 17.08 1.74
CA PRO A 20 -0.11 18.54 1.81
C PRO A 20 0.29 19.22 0.50
N ILE A 21 1.03 18.54 -0.38
CA ILE A 21 1.32 19.04 -1.72
C ILE A 21 0.09 18.88 -2.60
N GLN A 22 -0.56 17.72 -2.55
CA GLN A 22 -1.76 17.44 -3.33
C GLN A 22 -2.90 18.41 -2.99
N SER A 23 -3.15 18.70 -1.70
CA SER A 23 -4.22 19.60 -1.29
C SER A 23 -4.04 21.03 -1.82
N ARG A 24 -2.79 21.49 -1.98
CA ARG A 24 -2.49 22.81 -2.56
C ARG A 24 -2.67 22.86 -4.08
N LEU A 25 -2.56 21.72 -4.76
CA LEU A 25 -2.62 21.64 -6.22
C LEU A 25 -4.01 21.21 -6.72
N PHE A 26 -4.71 20.39 -5.93
CA PHE A 26 -5.94 19.70 -6.27
C PHE A 26 -6.85 19.57 -5.03
N GLU A 27 -7.49 20.67 -4.63
CA GLU A 27 -8.31 20.76 -3.40
C GLU A 27 -9.42 19.69 -3.33
N ASP A 28 -10.07 19.37 -4.47
CA ASP A 28 -11.18 18.41 -4.52
C ASP A 28 -10.73 16.93 -4.51
N VAL A 29 -9.46 16.64 -4.85
CA VAL A 29 -8.99 15.25 -5.03
C VAL A 29 -8.52 14.62 -3.73
N THR A 30 -8.00 15.41 -2.80
CA THR A 30 -7.53 14.92 -1.48
C THR A 30 -8.64 14.33 -0.60
N VAL A 31 -9.90 14.66 -0.88
CA VAL A 31 -11.05 14.12 -0.14
C VAL A 31 -11.20 12.62 -0.37
N PHE A 32 -10.84 12.14 -1.57
CA PHE A 32 -11.11 10.76 -1.97
C PHE A 32 -9.94 9.82 -1.69
N ALA A 33 -8.72 10.20 -2.08
CA ALA A 33 -7.50 9.43 -1.80
C ALA A 33 -6.21 10.22 -2.14
N SER A 34 -5.08 9.71 -1.65
CA SER A 34 -3.75 10.18 -2.07
C SER A 34 -3.38 9.63 -3.45
N LEU A 35 -3.00 10.51 -4.39
CA LEU A 35 -2.55 10.18 -5.74
C LEU A 35 -1.16 9.52 -5.78
N LEU A 36 -0.45 9.49 -4.66
CA LEU A 36 0.81 8.76 -4.52
C LEU A 36 0.84 8.06 -3.16
N TYR A 37 0.21 6.90 -3.08
CA TYR A 37 0.11 6.12 -1.85
C TYR A 37 1.28 5.13 -1.72
N LEU A 38 2.40 5.62 -1.19
CA LEU A 38 3.65 4.84 -1.03
C LEU A 38 3.52 3.54 -0.23
N PRO A 39 2.67 3.45 0.83
CA PRO A 39 2.53 2.21 1.60
C PRO A 39 2.10 1.01 0.75
N HIS A 40 1.34 1.22 -0.33
CA HIS A 40 0.97 0.14 -1.24
C HIS A 40 2.18 -0.51 -1.89
N GLY A 41 3.11 0.29 -2.38
CA GLY A 41 4.37 -0.21 -2.95
C GLY A 41 5.18 -1.03 -1.94
N VAL A 42 5.22 -0.59 -0.68
CA VAL A 42 5.87 -1.34 0.40
C VAL A 42 5.19 -2.69 0.61
N ARG A 43 3.85 -2.75 0.65
CA ARG A 43 3.08 -4.01 0.77
C ARG A 43 3.44 -4.97 -0.38
N VAL A 44 3.31 -4.52 -1.63
CA VAL A 44 3.55 -5.36 -2.81
C VAL A 44 4.99 -5.86 -2.87
N ILE A 45 5.99 -4.98 -2.71
CA ILE A 45 7.41 -5.37 -2.80
C ILE A 45 7.84 -6.25 -1.63
N SER A 46 7.35 -5.98 -0.42
CA SER A 46 7.67 -6.83 0.73
C SER A 46 7.02 -8.21 0.61
N THR A 47 5.76 -8.29 0.18
CA THR A 47 5.10 -9.57 -0.08
C THR A 47 5.77 -10.32 -1.23
N TRP A 48 6.24 -9.62 -2.26
CA TRP A 48 6.98 -10.23 -3.36
C TRP A 48 8.22 -10.99 -2.87
N ILE A 49 8.98 -10.40 -1.94
CA ILE A 49 10.23 -10.95 -1.41
C ILE A 49 9.96 -11.99 -0.31
N TRP A 50 9.16 -11.64 0.69
CA TRP A 50 8.99 -12.42 1.93
C TRP A 50 7.67 -13.22 2.00
N ARG A 51 6.83 -13.16 0.97
CA ARG A 51 5.54 -13.87 0.90
C ARG A 51 4.66 -13.52 2.11
N TRP A 52 4.04 -14.53 2.72
CA TRP A 52 3.22 -14.39 3.93
C TRP A 52 4.01 -13.85 5.14
N GLN A 53 5.33 -14.03 5.18
CA GLN A 53 6.16 -13.60 6.31
C GLN A 53 6.26 -12.06 6.40
N ALA A 54 5.88 -11.34 5.33
CA ALA A 54 5.77 -9.88 5.37
C ALA A 54 4.61 -9.39 6.25
N ILE A 55 3.53 -10.18 6.38
CA ILE A 55 2.25 -9.75 6.97
C ILE A 55 2.41 -9.22 8.40
N PRO A 56 3.09 -9.91 9.34
CA PRO A 56 3.26 -9.38 10.70
C PRO A 56 4.03 -8.05 10.73
N GLY A 57 5.02 -7.89 9.83
CA GLY A 57 5.79 -6.66 9.71
C GLY A 57 4.95 -5.50 9.16
N LEU A 58 4.07 -5.78 8.19
CA LEU A 58 3.15 -4.81 7.61
C LEU A 58 2.08 -4.38 8.62
N ILE A 59 1.50 -5.32 9.37
CA ILE A 59 0.53 -5.02 10.43
C ILE A 59 1.17 -4.14 11.50
N LEU A 60 2.36 -4.51 12.00
CA LEU A 60 3.08 -3.73 12.99
C LEU A 60 3.42 -2.32 12.46
N GLY A 61 3.88 -2.23 11.22
CA GLY A 61 4.20 -0.97 10.57
C GLY A 61 2.98 -0.06 10.44
N ALA A 62 1.84 -0.61 10.02
CA ALA A 62 0.59 0.12 9.90
C ALA A 62 0.06 0.60 11.26
N LEU A 63 0.06 -0.26 12.28
CA LEU A 63 -0.33 0.13 13.64
C LEU A 63 0.55 1.26 14.18
N LEU A 64 1.86 1.19 13.97
CA LEU A 64 2.79 2.24 14.39
C LEU A 64 2.57 3.52 13.59
N ALA A 65 2.30 3.42 12.28
CA ALA A 65 2.04 4.59 11.45
C ALA A 65 0.77 5.33 11.90
N GLU A 66 -0.33 4.60 12.12
CA GLU A 66 -1.57 5.19 12.64
C GLU A 66 -1.36 5.81 14.03
N PHE A 67 -0.60 5.14 14.91
CA PHE A 67 -0.29 5.68 16.23
C PHE A 67 0.55 6.97 16.19
N LEU A 68 1.45 7.10 15.20
CA LEU A 68 2.37 8.24 15.10
C LEU A 68 1.80 9.43 14.32
N TYR A 69 0.93 9.16 13.34
CA TYR A 69 0.56 10.14 12.31
C TYR A 69 -0.93 10.45 12.25
N THR A 70 -1.77 9.66 12.92
CA THR A 70 -3.23 9.87 12.96
C THR A 70 -3.64 10.45 14.31
N ASP A 71 -4.49 11.48 14.30
CA ASP A 71 -4.99 12.12 15.52
C ASP A 71 -5.71 11.11 16.43
N ALA A 72 -5.41 11.17 17.74
CA ALA A 72 -5.94 10.21 18.70
C ALA A 72 -7.48 10.19 18.77
N SER A 73 -8.14 11.33 18.51
CA SER A 73 -9.60 11.43 18.42
C SER A 73 -10.15 10.67 17.21
N ILE A 74 -9.46 10.73 16.06
CA ILE A 74 -9.82 10.00 14.84
C ILE A 74 -9.61 8.50 15.07
N VAL A 75 -8.47 8.11 15.66
CA VAL A 75 -8.20 6.72 16.03
C VAL A 75 -9.31 6.17 16.92
N ALA A 76 -9.68 6.89 17.99
CA ALA A 76 -10.75 6.46 18.89
C ALA A 76 -12.12 6.34 18.19
N MET A 77 -12.42 7.24 17.25
CA MET A 77 -13.67 7.22 16.48
C MET A 77 -13.74 6.03 15.51
N LEU A 78 -12.61 5.64 14.92
CA LEU A 78 -12.53 4.58 13.91
C LEU A 78 -12.29 3.19 14.51
N GLN A 79 -12.16 3.01 15.82
CA GLN A 79 -12.10 1.67 16.41
C GLN A 79 -13.50 1.00 16.42
N PRO A 80 -13.64 -0.28 16.04
CA PRO A 80 -12.58 -1.24 15.65
C PRO A 80 -12.22 -1.26 14.16
N VAL A 81 -12.95 -0.51 13.33
CA VAL A 81 -12.84 -0.43 11.86
C VAL A 81 -11.39 -0.19 11.38
N LEU A 82 -10.60 0.60 12.12
CA LEU A 82 -9.19 0.86 11.81
C LEU A 82 -8.35 -0.42 11.82
N ILE A 83 -8.58 -1.32 12.79
CA ILE A 83 -7.84 -2.59 12.87
C ILE A 83 -8.21 -3.47 11.68
N GLU A 84 -9.49 -3.52 11.31
CA GLU A 84 -9.96 -4.27 10.14
C GLU A 84 -9.35 -3.73 8.85
N SER A 85 -9.29 -2.40 8.69
CA SER A 85 -8.65 -1.73 7.56
C SER A 85 -7.15 -2.08 7.45
N ILE A 86 -6.43 -2.08 8.58
CA ILE A 86 -5.02 -2.48 8.63
C ILE A 86 -4.85 -3.92 8.16
N LEU A 87 -5.71 -4.83 8.63
CA LEU A 87 -5.65 -6.25 8.24
C LEU A 87 -5.95 -6.44 6.75
N VAL A 88 -6.98 -5.78 6.23
CA VAL A 88 -7.30 -5.77 4.79
C VAL A 88 -6.09 -5.30 3.99
N GLY A 89 -5.50 -4.16 4.39
CA GLY A 89 -4.35 -3.60 3.73
C GLY A 89 -3.14 -4.53 3.73
N ALA A 90 -2.79 -5.09 4.89
CA ALA A 90 -1.65 -6.00 5.03
C ALA A 90 -1.81 -7.32 4.27
N LEU A 91 -3.05 -7.79 4.07
CA LEU A 91 -3.36 -9.04 3.35
C LEU A 91 -3.55 -8.86 1.85
N SER A 92 -3.95 -7.66 1.39
CA SER A 92 -4.32 -7.39 0.00
C SER A 92 -3.31 -7.89 -1.03
N ALA A 93 -2.02 -7.55 -0.85
CA ALA A 93 -0.95 -7.97 -1.75
C ALA A 93 -0.77 -9.49 -1.72
N TYR A 94 -0.80 -10.10 -0.55
CA TYR A 94 -0.66 -11.55 -0.40
C TYR A 94 -1.79 -12.30 -1.11
N VAL A 95 -3.03 -11.84 -0.96
CA VAL A 95 -4.19 -12.41 -1.68
C VAL A 95 -4.00 -12.29 -3.18
N ALA A 96 -3.53 -11.15 -3.69
CA ALA A 96 -3.26 -10.96 -5.12
C ALA A 96 -2.18 -11.91 -5.66
N PHE A 97 -1.08 -12.09 -4.91
CA PHE A 97 -0.03 -13.04 -5.26
C PHE A 97 -0.53 -14.49 -5.26
N GLU A 98 -1.29 -14.89 -4.24
CA GLU A 98 -1.84 -16.25 -4.17
C GLU A 98 -2.89 -16.50 -5.26
N ALA A 99 -3.73 -15.52 -5.60
CA ALA A 99 -4.68 -15.63 -6.72
C ALA A 99 -3.96 -15.93 -8.05
N LEU A 100 -2.88 -15.20 -8.35
CA LEU A 100 -2.07 -15.45 -9.54
C LEU A 100 -1.38 -16.83 -9.49
N ARG A 101 -0.91 -17.23 -8.29
CA ARG A 101 -0.33 -18.57 -8.07
C ARG A 101 -1.35 -19.68 -8.34
N PHE A 102 -2.60 -19.51 -7.89
CA PHE A 102 -3.68 -20.46 -8.16
C PHE A 102 -4.08 -20.49 -9.64
N ALA A 103 -3.89 -19.38 -10.37
CA ALA A 103 -4.05 -19.33 -11.83
C ALA A 103 -2.89 -19.98 -12.60
N GLY A 104 -1.88 -20.53 -11.90
CA GLY A 104 -0.76 -21.27 -12.49
C GLY A 104 0.55 -20.48 -12.57
N GLU A 105 0.58 -19.23 -12.11
CA GLU A 105 1.75 -18.36 -12.24
C GLU A 105 2.33 -17.94 -10.87
N ASN A 106 3.53 -18.43 -10.55
CA ASN A 106 4.23 -18.10 -9.32
C ASN A 106 5.08 -16.83 -9.50
N ALA A 107 4.48 -15.67 -9.25
CA ALA A 107 5.11 -14.37 -9.44
C ALA A 107 5.95 -13.85 -8.27
N TYR A 108 6.07 -14.62 -7.18
CA TYR A 108 6.94 -14.28 -6.05
C TYR A 108 8.41 -14.27 -6.45
N ALA A 109 9.25 -13.58 -5.67
CA ALA A 109 10.67 -13.50 -5.93
C ALA A 109 11.31 -14.90 -5.90
N GLY A 110 12.05 -15.24 -6.97
CA GLY A 110 12.91 -16.43 -7.03
C GLY A 110 14.30 -16.15 -6.45
N GLN A 111 15.17 -17.16 -6.49
CA GLN A 111 16.53 -17.08 -5.91
C GLN A 111 17.40 -15.94 -6.49
N ASN A 112 17.15 -15.56 -7.74
CA ASN A 112 17.93 -14.51 -8.42
C ASN A 112 17.33 -13.10 -8.28
N LEU A 113 16.28 -12.90 -7.46
CA LEU A 113 15.57 -11.62 -7.25
C LEU A 113 15.30 -10.83 -8.56
N ARG A 114 15.06 -11.55 -9.66
CA ARG A 114 14.83 -10.92 -10.97
C ARG A 114 13.43 -10.32 -11.00
N LEU A 115 13.41 -8.99 -10.94
CA LEU A 115 12.20 -8.17 -10.97
C LEU A 115 11.54 -8.23 -12.36
N GLN A 116 10.49 -9.04 -12.51
CA GLN A 116 9.62 -8.93 -13.67
C GLN A 116 8.62 -7.81 -13.41
N TRP A 117 9.00 -6.60 -13.82
CA TRP A 117 8.25 -5.37 -13.51
C TRP A 117 6.79 -5.45 -13.97
N THR A 118 6.50 -6.14 -15.09
CA THR A 118 5.15 -6.38 -15.58
C THR A 118 4.29 -7.16 -14.59
N HIS A 119 4.80 -8.26 -14.02
CA HIS A 119 4.08 -9.04 -13.02
C HIS A 119 3.81 -8.25 -11.75
N LEU A 120 4.77 -7.44 -11.31
CA LEU A 120 4.57 -6.58 -10.14
C LEU A 120 3.52 -5.50 -10.37
N LEU A 121 3.46 -4.90 -11.57
CA LEU A 121 2.40 -3.96 -11.90
C LEU A 121 1.02 -4.63 -11.92
N VAL A 122 0.91 -5.81 -12.55
CA VAL A 122 -0.35 -6.59 -12.56
C VAL A 122 -0.79 -6.92 -11.14
N ILE A 123 0.12 -7.42 -10.30
CA ILE A 123 -0.16 -7.71 -8.89
C ILE A 123 -0.49 -6.44 -8.12
N GLY A 124 0.17 -5.33 -8.42
CA GLY A 124 -0.14 -4.02 -7.84
C GLY A 124 -1.57 -3.60 -8.11
N VAL A 125 -2.04 -3.76 -9.35
CA VAL A 125 -3.43 -3.47 -9.74
C VAL A 125 -4.39 -4.41 -9.03
N VAL A 126 -4.17 -5.73 -9.07
CA VAL A 126 -5.04 -6.72 -8.43
C VAL A 126 -5.08 -6.51 -6.90
N SER A 127 -3.93 -6.25 -6.29
CA SER A 127 -3.81 -5.93 -4.86
C SER A 127 -4.57 -4.66 -4.50
N SER A 128 -4.53 -3.64 -5.36
CA SER A 128 -5.27 -2.40 -5.14
C SER A 128 -6.77 -2.64 -5.22
N LEU A 129 -7.24 -3.45 -6.17
CA LEU A 129 -8.65 -3.85 -6.25
C LEU A 129 -9.10 -4.62 -5.00
N VAL A 130 -8.31 -5.60 -4.55
CA VAL A 130 -8.59 -6.38 -3.32
C VAL A 130 -8.64 -5.46 -2.11
N ASN A 131 -7.65 -4.55 -1.97
CA ASN A 131 -7.61 -3.56 -0.91
C ASN A 131 -8.87 -2.70 -0.96
N SER A 132 -9.18 -2.09 -2.11
CA SER A 132 -10.27 -1.14 -2.26
C SER A 132 -11.65 -1.76 -2.02
N ILE A 133 -11.88 -3.01 -2.46
CA ILE A 133 -13.09 -3.77 -2.13
C ILE A 133 -13.17 -4.02 -0.62
N GLY A 134 -12.07 -4.47 0.00
CA GLY A 134 -12.03 -4.72 1.44
C GLY A 134 -12.26 -3.44 2.25
N GLN A 135 -11.65 -2.32 1.84
CA GLN A 135 -11.84 -1.01 2.47
C GLN A 135 -13.29 -0.54 2.31
N SER A 136 -13.91 -0.74 1.15
CA SER A 136 -15.31 -0.38 0.92
C SER A 136 -16.27 -1.18 1.82
N ILE A 137 -15.96 -2.44 2.12
CA ILE A 137 -16.74 -3.27 3.05
C ILE A 137 -16.54 -2.77 4.49
N VAL A 138 -15.28 -2.55 4.89
CA VAL A 138 -14.90 -2.11 6.24
C VAL A 138 -15.46 -0.71 6.56
N PHE A 139 -15.38 0.23 5.60
CA PHE A 139 -15.86 1.60 5.72
C PHE A 139 -17.26 1.83 5.14
N GLY A 140 -18.00 0.78 4.78
CA GLY A 140 -19.30 0.90 4.11
C GLY A 140 -20.36 1.68 4.90
N GLY A 141 -20.19 1.84 6.22
CA GLY A 141 -21.02 2.73 7.04
C GLY A 141 -20.65 4.21 7.00
N PHE A 142 -19.51 4.58 6.39
CA PHE A 142 -18.94 5.93 6.39
C PHE A 142 -18.87 6.58 5.01
N VAL A 143 -18.87 5.80 3.92
CA VAL A 143 -18.76 6.31 2.54
C VAL A 143 -20.14 6.38 1.89
N MET A 144 -20.49 7.54 1.32
CA MET A 144 -21.74 7.72 0.59
C MET A 144 -21.75 6.91 -0.72
N PRO A 145 -22.87 6.25 -1.10
CA PRO A 145 -22.93 5.39 -2.28
C PRO A 145 -22.58 6.09 -3.61
N ASP A 146 -22.86 7.39 -3.72
CA ASP A 146 -22.70 8.15 -4.96
C ASP A 146 -21.23 8.42 -5.33
N ASP A 147 -20.33 8.43 -4.34
CA ASP A 147 -18.90 8.71 -4.53
C ASP A 147 -18.03 7.45 -4.60
N ALA A 148 -18.62 6.27 -4.35
CA ALA A 148 -17.88 5.02 -4.19
C ALA A 148 -17.01 4.68 -5.42
N PHE A 149 -17.50 4.90 -6.64
CA PHE A 149 -16.73 4.63 -7.86
C PHE A 149 -15.50 5.54 -8.01
N LEU A 150 -15.64 6.83 -7.69
CA LEU A 150 -14.54 7.79 -7.77
C LEU A 150 -13.49 7.49 -6.70
N VAL A 151 -13.91 7.14 -5.48
CA VAL A 151 -13.02 6.70 -4.40
C VAL A 151 -12.18 5.50 -4.85
N LEU A 152 -12.81 4.46 -5.40
CA LEU A 152 -12.12 3.28 -5.93
C LEU A 152 -11.09 3.64 -7.01
N LEU A 153 -11.46 4.53 -7.94
CA LEU A 153 -10.58 4.97 -9.01
C LEU A 153 -9.35 5.73 -8.48
N PHE A 154 -9.54 6.67 -7.56
CA PHE A 154 -8.44 7.44 -6.99
C PHE A 154 -7.53 6.59 -6.11
N TYR A 155 -8.07 5.61 -5.35
CA TYR A 155 -7.26 4.61 -4.66
C TYR A 155 -6.40 3.81 -5.64
N ALA A 156 -6.99 3.32 -6.73
CA ALA A 156 -6.25 2.55 -7.73
C ALA A 156 -5.12 3.35 -8.38
N ILE A 157 -5.37 4.60 -8.75
CA ILE A 157 -4.36 5.50 -9.30
C ILE A 157 -3.24 5.74 -8.28
N GLY A 158 -3.62 6.07 -7.05
CA GLY A 158 -2.68 6.31 -5.94
C GLY A 158 -1.77 5.14 -5.65
N ASP A 159 -2.35 3.95 -5.59
CA ASP A 159 -1.66 2.69 -5.35
C ASP A 159 -0.67 2.37 -6.48
N ILE A 160 -1.09 2.50 -7.74
CA ILE A 160 -0.22 2.22 -8.90
C ILE A 160 0.98 3.17 -8.91
N PHE A 161 0.76 4.48 -8.73
CA PHE A 161 1.86 5.43 -8.65
C PHE A 161 2.76 5.19 -7.43
N GLY A 162 2.17 4.84 -6.28
CA GLY A 162 2.90 4.47 -5.07
C GLY A 162 3.80 3.26 -5.29
N LEU A 163 3.29 2.22 -5.96
CA LEU A 163 4.07 1.04 -6.34
C LEU A 163 5.22 1.40 -7.27
N VAL A 164 4.96 2.15 -8.35
CA VAL A 164 6.00 2.56 -9.30
C VAL A 164 7.09 3.36 -8.60
N ALA A 165 6.73 4.29 -7.71
CA ALA A 165 7.71 5.07 -6.94
C ALA A 165 8.58 4.18 -6.04
N ILE A 166 8.00 3.24 -5.29
CA ILE A 166 8.77 2.31 -4.45
C ILE A 166 9.66 1.39 -5.30
N MET A 167 9.19 0.93 -6.46
CA MET A 167 10.02 0.14 -7.38
C MET A 167 11.24 0.94 -7.87
N LEU A 168 11.07 2.21 -8.24
CA LEU A 168 12.17 3.07 -8.66
C LEU A 168 13.16 3.32 -7.52
N LEU A 169 12.67 3.56 -6.30
CA LEU A 169 13.51 3.70 -5.11
C LEU A 169 14.30 2.43 -4.80
N ALA A 170 13.68 1.25 -4.93
CA ALA A 170 14.36 -0.02 -4.75
C ALA A 170 15.48 -0.19 -5.78
N VAL A 171 15.21 0.07 -7.07
CA VAL A 171 16.23 0.01 -8.13
C VAL A 171 17.38 0.99 -7.86
N ALA A 172 17.08 2.22 -7.44
CA ALA A 172 18.09 3.22 -7.11
C ALA A 172 18.96 2.75 -5.93
N ALA A 173 18.35 2.20 -4.88
CA ALA A 173 19.07 1.68 -3.72
C ALA A 173 20.01 0.52 -4.10
N PHE A 174 19.56 -0.43 -4.93
CA PHE A 174 20.41 -1.52 -5.42
C PHE A 174 21.60 -1.00 -6.24
N ARG A 175 21.37 -0.05 -7.14
CA ARG A 175 22.44 0.53 -7.97
C ARG A 175 23.49 1.29 -7.16
N VAL A 176 23.10 1.94 -6.06
CA VAL A 176 24.06 2.61 -5.17
C VAL A 176 24.87 1.57 -4.42
N SER A 177 24.23 0.53 -3.89
CA SER A 177 24.91 -0.57 -3.19
C SER A 177 25.95 -1.29 -4.07
N GLU A 178 25.67 -1.48 -5.36
CA GLU A 178 26.61 -2.10 -6.31
C GLU A 178 27.81 -1.21 -6.65
N ARG A 179 27.70 0.11 -6.46
CA ARG A 179 28.80 1.06 -6.72
C ARG A 179 29.75 1.21 -5.53
N GLU A 180 29.30 0.84 -4.33
CA GLU A 180 30.09 0.91 -3.09
C GLU A 180 30.86 -0.39 -2.78
N MET A 181 30.68 -1.42 -3.63
CA MET A 181 31.41 -2.69 -3.58
C MET A 181 32.52 -2.76 -4.63
#